data_AF-A0A946CRF7-F1
#
_entry.id   AF-A0A946CRF7-F1
#
_cell.length_a   1.000
_cell.length_b   1.000
_cell.length_c   1.000
_cell.angle_alpha   90.00
_cell.angle_beta   90.00
_cell.angle_gamma   90.00
#
_symmetry.space_group_name_H-M   'P 1'
#
loop_
_entity.id
_entity.type
_entity.pdbx_description
1 polymer ?
#
loop_
_entity_poly.entity_id
_entity_poly.type
_entity_poly.pdbx_seq_one_letter_code
_entity_poly.pdbx_strand_id
1 'polypeptide(L)'
;MNESSKTGFLERTLRNVRNAWQGIAGAAYDESAASMQPDLPDDDAARLSEQMHACLETRGGEVSARARAAALGRAYMALNKTGRERFLGVMANEFDVDHDAVAKDAAALSGAGDDGERNRAEAILRKSLIAPRVKLLTQFNALPEGVKFLVDMRADLLGPAKRDTALKGLERDLKDLLKTWFD
;
A
#
# COMPACT_ATOMS: atom_id res chain seq x y z
N MET A 1 31.94 -4.04 -2.02
CA MET A 1 31.65 -3.28 -3.27
C MET A 1 30.24 -2.70 -3.21
N ASN A 2 30.16 -1.36 -3.21
CA ASN A 2 28.99 -0.55 -3.62
C ASN A 2 27.71 -0.52 -2.74
N GLU A 3 27.79 0.09 -1.54
CA GLU A 3 26.61 0.74 -0.93
C GLU A 3 26.34 2.12 -1.56
N SER A 4 27.38 2.93 -1.76
CA SER A 4 27.24 4.32 -2.23
C SER A 4 26.66 4.46 -3.65
N SER A 5 26.89 3.48 -4.54
CA SER A 5 26.34 3.53 -5.91
C SER A 5 24.89 3.05 -5.97
N LYS A 6 24.46 2.19 -5.04
CA LYS A 6 23.07 1.71 -4.95
C LYS A 6 22.17 2.87 -4.50
N THR A 7 22.62 3.62 -3.49
CA THR A 7 21.92 4.82 -3.02
C THR A 7 21.73 5.85 -4.15
N GLY A 8 22.77 6.13 -4.95
CA GLY A 8 22.68 7.08 -6.07
C GLY A 8 21.75 6.64 -7.22
N PHE A 9 21.65 5.33 -7.50
CA PHE A 9 20.74 4.81 -8.53
C PHE A 9 19.27 4.84 -8.07
N LEU A 10 19.03 4.51 -6.80
CA LEU A 10 17.71 4.57 -6.18
C LEU A 10 17.21 6.02 -6.15
N GLU A 11 18.03 6.95 -5.68
CA GLU A 11 17.67 8.37 -5.55
C GLU A 11 17.39 9.04 -6.91
N ARG A 12 18.21 8.75 -7.93
CA ARG A 12 17.99 9.26 -9.29
C ARG A 12 16.68 8.74 -9.89
N THR A 13 16.31 7.50 -9.59
CA THR A 13 15.09 6.94 -10.17
C THR A 13 13.84 7.41 -9.45
N LEU A 14 13.86 7.49 -8.12
CA LEU A 14 12.76 8.07 -7.34
C LEU A 14 12.44 9.49 -7.79
N ARG A 15 13.45 10.28 -8.16
CA ARG A 15 13.24 11.60 -8.76
C ARG A 15 12.48 11.57 -10.08
N ASN A 16 12.76 10.59 -10.94
CA ASN A 16 12.05 10.43 -12.22
C ASN A 16 10.59 10.00 -12.01
N VAL A 17 10.34 9.06 -11.08
CA VAL A 17 8.98 8.65 -10.69
C VAL A 17 8.20 9.84 -10.13
N ARG A 18 8.81 10.60 -9.23
CA ARG A 18 8.19 11.79 -8.62
C ARG A 18 7.71 12.80 -9.65
N ASN A 19 8.53 13.09 -10.67
CA ASN A 19 8.17 14.01 -11.74
C ASN A 19 7.03 13.46 -12.63
N ALA A 20 7.07 12.17 -12.98
CA ALA A 20 6.03 11.53 -13.78
C ALA A 20 4.66 11.57 -13.08
N TRP A 21 4.66 11.47 -11.75
CA TRP A 21 3.43 11.43 -10.94
C TRP A 21 2.89 12.80 -10.56
N GLN A 22 3.70 13.86 -10.71
CA GLN A 22 3.25 15.23 -10.49
C GLN A 22 2.06 15.58 -11.40
N GLY A 23 2.15 15.25 -12.70
CA GLY A 23 1.06 15.47 -13.64
C GLY A 23 -0.18 14.60 -13.42
N ILE A 24 -0.08 13.53 -12.63
CA ILE A 24 -1.16 12.54 -12.44
C ILE A 24 -2.00 12.85 -11.20
N ALA A 25 -1.38 13.25 -10.08
CA ALA A 25 -2.16 13.45 -8.86
C ALA A 25 -3.04 14.70 -8.89
N GLY A 26 -2.73 15.68 -9.74
CA GLY A 26 -3.47 16.95 -9.81
C GLY A 26 -3.16 17.88 -8.63
N ALA A 27 -3.38 19.18 -8.84
CA ALA A 27 -2.90 20.24 -7.95
C ALA A 27 -3.36 20.13 -6.48
N ALA A 28 -4.62 19.72 -6.24
CA ALA A 28 -5.16 19.58 -4.88
C ALA A 28 -4.44 18.49 -4.06
N TYR A 29 -3.96 17.43 -4.72
CA TYR A 29 -3.22 16.35 -4.05
C TYR A 29 -1.72 16.66 -3.92
N ASP A 30 -1.18 17.52 -4.78
CA ASP A 30 0.18 18.06 -4.65
C ASP A 30 0.34 18.84 -3.33
N GLU A 31 -0.64 19.67 -2.95
CA GLU A 31 -0.61 20.42 -1.69
C GLU A 31 -0.70 19.53 -0.44
N SER A 32 -1.55 18.50 -0.48
CA SER A 32 -1.70 17.59 0.67
C SER A 32 -0.46 16.72 0.90
N ALA A 33 0.17 16.21 -0.17
CA ALA A 33 1.41 15.45 -0.06
C ALA A 33 2.62 16.34 0.28
N ALA A 34 2.65 17.59 -0.19
CA ALA A 34 3.69 18.56 0.13
C ALA A 34 3.61 19.11 1.55
N SER A 35 2.47 18.94 2.24
CA SER A 35 2.27 19.44 3.60
C SER A 35 2.62 18.45 4.71
N MET A 36 2.94 17.18 4.39
CA MET A 36 3.40 16.23 5.41
C MET A 36 4.85 16.52 5.81
N GLN A 37 5.12 16.47 7.12
CA GLN A 37 6.46 16.61 7.65
C GLN A 37 7.32 15.37 7.34
N PRO A 38 8.63 15.51 7.11
CA PRO A 38 9.47 14.41 6.60
C PRO A 38 9.52 13.16 7.49
N ASP A 39 9.33 13.30 8.80
CA ASP A 39 9.32 12.23 9.79
C ASP A 39 7.91 11.70 10.13
N LEU A 40 6.87 12.27 9.52
CA LEU A 40 5.47 11.83 9.62
C LEU A 40 4.96 11.73 11.07
N PRO A 41 4.87 12.84 11.84
CA PRO A 41 4.30 12.83 13.19
C PRO A 41 2.84 12.39 13.21
N ASP A 42 2.28 12.18 14.40
CA ASP A 42 0.96 11.53 14.58
C ASP A 42 -0.18 12.24 13.82
N ASP A 43 -0.19 13.57 13.79
CA ASP A 43 -1.20 14.34 13.03
C ASP A 43 -1.13 14.08 11.52
N ASP A 44 0.09 13.98 10.96
CA ASP A 44 0.27 13.64 9.55
C ASP A 44 0.03 12.16 9.27
N ALA A 45 0.27 11.28 10.24
CA ALA A 45 -0.08 9.86 10.15
C ALA A 45 -1.61 9.66 10.09
N ALA A 46 -2.39 10.45 10.85
CA ALA A 46 -3.84 10.43 10.77
C ALA A 46 -4.33 10.90 9.38
N ARG A 47 -3.78 12.00 8.87
CA ARG A 47 -4.07 12.48 7.50
C ARG A 47 -3.67 11.45 6.43
N LEU A 48 -2.58 10.73 6.65
CA LEU A 48 -2.14 9.65 5.76
C LEU A 48 -3.16 8.50 5.74
N SER A 49 -3.66 8.09 6.91
CA SER A 49 -4.70 7.06 7.02
C SER A 49 -5.96 7.47 6.26
N GLU A 50 -6.42 8.71 6.41
CA GLU A 50 -7.54 9.25 5.63
C GLU A 50 -7.29 9.18 4.12
N GLN A 51 -6.07 9.49 3.66
CA GLN A 51 -5.71 9.37 2.24
C GLN A 51 -5.70 7.91 1.76
N MET A 52 -5.22 6.97 2.57
CA MET A 52 -5.25 5.54 2.25
C MET A 52 -6.70 5.02 2.19
N HIS A 53 -7.55 5.39 3.13
CA HIS A 53 -8.99 5.11 3.06
C HIS A 53 -9.61 5.69 1.80
N ALA A 54 -9.31 6.96 1.50
CA ALA A 54 -9.78 7.60 0.28
C ALA A 54 -9.34 6.80 -0.94
N CYS A 55 -8.10 6.29 -1.04
CA CYS A 55 -7.63 5.42 -2.14
C CYS A 55 -8.43 4.12 -2.27
N LEU A 56 -8.90 3.55 -1.16
CA LEU A 56 -9.68 2.31 -1.15
C LEU A 56 -11.12 2.51 -1.62
N GLU A 57 -11.67 3.69 -1.38
CA GLU A 57 -12.99 4.07 -1.85
C GLU A 57 -12.99 4.21 -3.38
N THR A 58 -13.88 3.48 -4.07
CA THR A 58 -14.03 3.56 -5.54
C THR A 58 -14.79 4.83 -5.97
N ARG A 59 -14.67 5.94 -5.23
CA ARG A 59 -15.34 7.20 -5.55
C ARG A 59 -14.62 7.90 -6.73
N GLY A 60 -15.33 8.19 -7.82
CA GLY A 60 -14.81 8.99 -8.93
C GLY A 60 -14.09 8.26 -10.07
N GLY A 61 -14.19 6.92 -10.15
CA GLY A 61 -13.69 6.13 -11.29
C GLY A 61 -12.15 5.97 -11.37
N GLU A 62 -11.66 5.36 -12.44
CA GLU A 62 -10.25 4.95 -12.59
C GLU A 62 -9.25 6.13 -12.58
N VAL A 63 -9.63 7.26 -13.17
CA VAL A 63 -8.77 8.47 -13.20
C VAL A 63 -8.54 9.01 -11.79
N SER A 64 -9.59 9.05 -10.96
CA SER A 64 -9.48 9.48 -9.56
C SER A 64 -8.64 8.52 -8.73
N ALA A 65 -8.75 7.20 -8.97
CA ALA A 65 -7.95 6.20 -8.28
C ALA A 65 -6.46 6.34 -8.60
N ARG A 66 -6.10 6.53 -9.89
CA ARG A 66 -4.71 6.75 -10.31
C ARG A 66 -4.14 8.04 -9.70
N ALA A 67 -4.92 9.13 -9.68
CA ALA A 67 -4.50 10.38 -9.06
C ALA A 67 -4.21 10.23 -7.56
N ARG A 68 -5.10 9.55 -6.83
CA ARG A 68 -4.94 9.26 -5.39
C ARG A 68 -3.73 8.37 -5.10
N ALA A 69 -3.54 7.30 -5.88
CA ALA A 69 -2.35 6.46 -5.75
C ALA A 69 -1.06 7.24 -6.04
N ALA A 70 -1.03 8.07 -7.09
CA ALA A 70 0.11 8.92 -7.40
C ALA A 70 0.43 9.90 -6.25
N ALA A 71 -0.60 10.51 -5.65
CA ALA A 71 -0.46 11.37 -4.48
C ALA A 71 0.18 10.65 -3.30
N LEU A 72 -0.38 9.48 -2.94
CA LEU A 72 0.08 8.66 -1.83
C LEU A 72 1.54 8.22 -2.00
N GLY A 73 1.90 7.81 -3.22
CA GLY A 73 3.26 7.39 -3.53
C GLY A 73 4.26 8.53 -3.50
N ARG A 74 3.87 9.74 -3.92
CA ARG A 74 4.72 10.93 -3.77
C ARG A 74 4.88 11.36 -2.32
N ALA A 75 3.83 11.27 -1.51
CA ALA A 75 3.93 11.53 -0.07
C ALA A 75 5.02 10.62 0.52
N TYR A 76 4.95 9.30 0.26
CA TYR A 76 5.99 8.34 0.68
C TYR A 76 7.40 8.74 0.22
N MET A 77 7.58 9.14 -1.05
CA MET A 77 8.88 9.55 -1.58
C MET A 77 9.43 10.84 -0.95
N ALA A 78 8.57 11.70 -0.42
CA ALA A 78 8.97 12.94 0.26
C ALA A 78 9.40 12.70 1.72
N LEU A 79 9.06 11.55 2.30
CA LEU A 79 9.43 11.19 3.67
C LEU A 79 10.91 10.79 3.77
N ASN A 80 11.49 11.10 4.93
CA ASN A 80 12.77 10.58 5.36
C ASN A 80 12.62 9.13 5.84
N LYS A 81 13.73 8.51 6.27
CA LYS A 81 13.72 7.11 6.73
C LYS A 81 12.68 6.85 7.84
N THR A 82 12.64 7.69 8.86
CA THR A 82 11.68 7.57 9.98
C THR A 82 10.24 7.69 9.48
N GLY A 83 9.96 8.69 8.63
CA GLY A 83 8.63 8.88 8.07
C GLY A 83 8.19 7.71 7.20
N ARG A 84 9.09 7.13 6.40
CA ARG A 84 8.79 5.94 5.59
C ARG A 84 8.49 4.72 6.45
N GLU A 85 9.26 4.48 7.51
CA GLU A 85 8.96 3.39 8.46
C GLU A 85 7.59 3.58 9.11
N ARG A 86 7.23 4.81 9.49
CA ARG A 86 5.90 5.15 10.06
C ARG A 86 4.77 5.00 9.04
N PHE A 87 4.97 5.44 7.80
CA PHE A 87 4.03 5.24 6.69
C PHE A 87 3.72 3.75 6.48
N LEU A 88 4.76 2.92 6.47
CA LEU A 88 4.64 1.48 6.34
C LEU A 88 3.94 0.87 7.56
N GLY A 89 4.19 1.41 8.76
CA GLY A 89 3.50 1.07 9.99
C GLY A 89 1.99 1.32 9.91
N VAL A 90 1.56 2.50 9.45
CA VAL A 90 0.13 2.82 9.22
C VAL A 90 -0.48 1.81 8.25
N MET A 91 0.14 1.60 7.09
CA MET A 91 -0.34 0.65 6.08
C MET A 91 -0.44 -0.78 6.62
N ALA A 92 0.54 -1.22 7.40
CA ALA A 92 0.58 -2.59 7.91
C ALA A 92 -0.47 -2.85 8.99
N ASN A 93 -0.67 -1.89 9.91
CA ASN A 93 -1.52 -2.08 11.08
C ASN A 93 -2.99 -1.75 10.81
N GLU A 94 -3.27 -0.65 10.10
CA GLU A 94 -4.66 -0.17 9.92
C GLU A 94 -5.34 -0.79 8.69
N PHE A 95 -4.55 -1.30 7.74
CA PHE A 95 -5.04 -1.82 6.46
C PHE A 95 -4.74 -3.32 6.28
N ASP A 96 -4.66 -4.07 7.38
CA ASP A 96 -4.67 -5.54 7.39
C ASP A 96 -6.09 -6.11 7.18
N VAL A 97 -6.16 -7.42 7.05
CA VAL A 97 -7.38 -8.22 7.15
C VAL A 97 -8.15 -7.87 8.44
N ASP A 98 -9.46 -7.64 8.28
CA ASP A 98 -10.39 -7.56 9.40
C ASP A 98 -10.58 -8.99 9.96
N HIS A 99 -9.87 -9.28 11.05
CA HIS A 99 -9.89 -10.60 11.67
C HIS A 99 -11.26 -10.98 12.25
N ASP A 100 -12.06 -9.99 12.68
CA ASP A 100 -13.41 -10.23 13.20
C ASP A 100 -14.36 -10.59 12.05
N ALA A 101 -14.25 -9.88 10.91
CA ALA A 101 -14.99 -10.23 9.70
C ALA A 101 -14.61 -11.63 9.19
N VAL A 102 -13.31 -11.98 9.18
CA VAL A 102 -12.85 -13.32 8.78
C VAL A 102 -13.38 -14.40 9.71
N ALA A 103 -13.35 -14.19 11.03
CA ALA A 103 -13.87 -15.16 12.00
C ALA A 103 -15.37 -15.40 11.78
N LYS A 104 -16.13 -14.33 11.54
CA LYS A 104 -17.56 -14.40 11.21
C LYS A 104 -17.82 -15.18 9.92
N ASP A 105 -17.08 -14.87 8.85
CA ASP A 105 -17.25 -15.53 7.55
C ASP A 105 -16.83 -17.00 7.59
N ALA A 106 -15.80 -17.34 8.37
CA ALA A 106 -15.37 -18.71 8.59
C ALA A 106 -16.42 -19.53 9.38
N ALA A 107 -17.08 -18.91 10.37
CA ALA A 107 -18.20 -19.53 11.07
C ALA A 107 -19.39 -19.76 10.13
N ALA A 108 -19.69 -18.80 9.24
CA ALA A 108 -20.74 -18.95 8.23
C ALA A 108 -20.45 -20.12 7.26
N LEU A 109 -19.19 -20.27 6.83
CA LEU A 109 -18.77 -21.42 6.01
C LEU A 109 -18.95 -22.74 6.75
N SER A 110 -18.55 -22.79 8.02
CA SER A 110 -18.66 -24.00 8.86
C SER A 110 -20.12 -24.40 9.11
N GLY A 111 -21.03 -23.43 9.12
CA GLY A 111 -22.46 -23.63 9.34
C GLY A 111 -23.31 -23.86 8.08
N ALA A 112 -22.70 -23.89 6.88
CA ALA A 112 -23.44 -24.06 5.62
C ALA A 112 -24.14 -25.42 5.55
N GLY A 113 -25.45 -25.42 5.27
CA GLY A 113 -26.30 -26.61 5.25
C GLY A 113 -26.33 -27.35 3.92
N ASP A 114 -25.96 -26.68 2.83
CA ASP A 114 -25.89 -27.27 1.49
C ASP A 114 -24.71 -26.73 0.65
N ASP A 115 -24.49 -27.33 -0.52
CA ASP A 115 -23.38 -26.98 -1.41
C ASP A 115 -23.50 -25.56 -2.00
N GLY A 116 -24.72 -25.06 -2.19
CA GLY A 116 -24.97 -23.70 -2.68
C GLY A 116 -24.59 -22.65 -1.63
N GLU A 117 -24.98 -22.86 -0.38
CA GLU A 117 -24.58 -22.05 0.77
C GLU A 117 -23.06 -22.10 0.99
N ARG A 118 -22.48 -23.30 0.93
CA ARG A 118 -21.03 -23.50 1.05
C ARG A 118 -20.27 -22.70 -0.01
N ASN A 119 -20.65 -22.85 -1.29
CA ASN A 119 -20.01 -22.12 -2.39
C ASN A 119 -20.07 -20.59 -2.21
N ARG A 120 -21.19 -20.06 -1.71
CA ARG A 120 -21.32 -18.62 -1.41
C ARG A 120 -20.43 -18.20 -0.24
N ALA A 121 -20.43 -18.99 0.84
CA ALA A 121 -19.62 -18.70 2.03
C ALA A 121 -18.12 -18.77 1.72
N GLU A 122 -17.66 -19.74 0.92
CA GLU A 122 -16.28 -19.81 0.44
C GLU A 122 -15.89 -18.57 -0.37
N ALA A 123 -16.77 -18.11 -1.27
CA ALA A 123 -16.52 -16.92 -2.06
C ALA A 123 -16.42 -15.64 -1.21
N ILE A 124 -17.21 -15.56 -0.13
CA ILE A 124 -17.15 -14.45 0.84
C ILE A 124 -15.86 -14.53 1.66
N LEU A 125 -15.55 -15.69 2.25
CA LEU A 125 -14.33 -15.89 3.05
C LEU A 125 -13.06 -15.62 2.24
N ARG A 126 -13.02 -16.06 0.98
CA ARG A 126 -11.88 -15.77 0.10
C ARG A 126 -11.68 -14.26 -0.11
N LYS A 127 -12.76 -13.47 -0.14
CA LYS A 127 -12.68 -12.01 -0.27
C LYS A 127 -12.25 -11.34 1.05
N SER A 128 -12.76 -11.79 2.19
CA SER A 128 -12.40 -11.18 3.49
C SER A 128 -10.96 -11.45 3.91
N LEU A 129 -10.35 -12.53 3.41
CA LEU A 129 -8.92 -12.81 3.60
C LEU A 129 -7.97 -11.91 2.78
N ILE A 130 -8.48 -11.06 1.89
CA ILE A 130 -7.65 -10.13 1.12
C ILE A 130 -7.53 -8.82 1.92
N ALA A 131 -6.33 -8.55 2.46
CA ALA A 131 -6.07 -7.32 3.20
C ALA A 131 -6.30 -6.07 2.31
N PRO A 132 -6.94 -4.99 2.83
CA PRO A 132 -7.11 -3.74 2.11
C PRO A 132 -5.79 -3.17 1.55
N ARG A 133 -4.68 -3.31 2.27
CA ARG A 133 -3.34 -2.89 1.78
C ARG A 133 -2.93 -3.55 0.47
N VAL A 134 -3.37 -4.77 0.14
CA VAL A 134 -3.11 -5.40 -1.16
C VAL A 134 -3.75 -4.59 -2.31
N LYS A 135 -4.96 -4.07 -2.09
CA LYS A 135 -5.63 -3.20 -3.06
C LYS A 135 -4.91 -1.86 -3.22
N LEU A 136 -4.41 -1.27 -2.13
CA LEU A 136 -3.57 -0.06 -2.18
C LEU A 136 -2.31 -0.30 -3.02
N LEU A 137 -1.57 -1.36 -2.70
CA LEU A 137 -0.33 -1.72 -3.40
C LEU A 137 -0.57 -1.96 -4.90
N THR A 138 -1.67 -2.64 -5.25
CA THR A 138 -2.03 -2.92 -6.65
C THR A 138 -2.32 -1.65 -7.46
N GLN A 139 -2.84 -0.58 -6.84
CA GLN A 139 -3.11 0.67 -7.55
C GLN A 139 -1.83 1.33 -8.08
N PHE A 140 -0.68 1.16 -7.39
CA PHE A 140 0.59 1.69 -7.89
C PHE A 140 1.00 1.04 -9.20
N ASN A 141 0.69 -0.25 -9.44
CA ASN A 141 1.04 -0.93 -10.69
C ASN A 141 0.40 -0.27 -11.93
N ALA A 142 -0.74 0.40 -11.76
CA ALA A 142 -1.36 1.14 -12.85
C ALA A 142 -0.54 2.37 -13.26
N LEU A 143 0.32 2.91 -12.38
CA LEU A 143 1.08 4.14 -12.60
C LEU A 143 2.37 3.89 -13.42
N PRO A 144 2.86 4.88 -14.19
CA PRO A 144 4.18 4.81 -14.80
C PRO A 144 5.26 4.55 -13.75
N GLU A 145 6.19 3.63 -13.99
CA GLU A 145 7.22 3.21 -13.02
C GLU A 145 6.68 2.65 -11.68
N GLY A 146 5.39 2.27 -11.64
CA GLY A 146 4.71 1.77 -10.45
C GLY A 146 5.33 0.52 -9.84
N VAL A 147 5.67 -0.47 -10.68
CA VAL A 147 6.33 -1.70 -10.24
C VAL A 147 7.69 -1.38 -9.59
N LYS A 148 8.46 -0.46 -10.18
CA LYS A 148 9.74 -0.05 -9.61
C LYS A 148 9.57 0.60 -8.25
N PHE A 149 8.59 1.50 -8.12
CA PHE A 149 8.27 2.11 -6.83
C PHE A 149 7.96 1.05 -5.76
N LEU A 150 7.20 0.01 -6.10
CA LEU A 150 6.89 -1.09 -5.18
C LEU A 150 8.14 -1.91 -4.82
N VAL A 151 9.06 -2.14 -5.77
CA VAL A 151 10.35 -2.78 -5.49
C VAL A 151 11.17 -1.96 -4.49
N ASP A 152 11.24 -0.64 -4.67
CA ASP A 152 11.98 0.26 -3.78
C ASP A 152 11.31 0.32 -2.38
N MET A 153 9.98 0.38 -2.31
CA MET A 153 9.22 0.29 -1.06
C MET A 153 9.47 -1.04 -0.32
N ARG A 154 9.59 -2.16 -1.04
CA ARG A 154 9.95 -3.45 -0.46
C ARG A 154 11.34 -3.41 0.17
N ALA A 155 12.30 -2.77 -0.48
CA ALA A 155 13.66 -2.65 0.05
C ALA A 155 13.66 -1.91 1.39
N ASP A 156 12.86 -0.85 1.53
CA ASP A 156 12.67 -0.10 2.77
C ASP A 156 11.99 -0.96 3.87
N LEU A 157 11.14 -1.94 3.51
CA LEU A 157 10.48 -2.88 4.45
C LEU A 157 11.38 -4.00 5.00
N LEU A 158 12.39 -4.46 4.25
CA LEU A 158 13.16 -5.68 4.59
C LEU A 158 13.87 -5.62 5.95
N GLY A 159 14.29 -4.43 6.38
CA GLY A 159 14.90 -4.22 7.70
C GLY A 159 13.85 -4.27 8.82
N PRO A 160 12.86 -3.36 8.81
CA PRO A 160 11.79 -3.29 9.79
C PRO A 160 10.99 -4.60 9.96
N ALA A 161 10.67 -5.30 8.86
CA ALA A 161 9.91 -6.57 8.88
C ALA A 161 10.57 -7.71 9.68
N LYS A 162 11.86 -7.61 10.02
CA LYS A 162 12.54 -8.58 10.88
C LYS A 162 12.15 -8.45 12.36
N ARG A 163 11.60 -7.31 12.75
CA ARG A 163 11.35 -6.94 14.16
C ARG A 163 9.87 -6.74 14.47
N ASP A 164 9.04 -6.58 13.44
CA ASP A 164 7.62 -6.27 13.57
C ASP A 164 6.79 -7.24 12.71
N THR A 165 5.81 -7.90 13.33
CA THR A 165 4.97 -8.92 12.68
C THR A 165 3.99 -8.32 11.67
N ALA A 166 3.44 -7.13 11.92
CA ALA A 166 2.55 -6.46 10.99
C ALA A 166 3.31 -6.05 9.73
N LEU A 167 4.51 -5.47 9.89
CA LEU A 167 5.39 -5.13 8.75
C LEU A 167 5.83 -6.38 7.98
N LYS A 168 6.01 -7.51 8.66
CA LYS A 168 6.27 -8.80 8.00
C LYS A 168 5.09 -9.29 7.17
N GLY A 169 3.86 -9.07 7.64
CA GLY A 169 2.64 -9.33 6.87
C GLY A 169 2.60 -8.50 5.58
N LEU A 170 2.82 -7.19 5.70
CA LEU A 170 2.90 -6.28 4.55
C LEU A 170 4.03 -6.66 3.57
N GLU A 171 5.22 -7.03 4.05
CA GLU A 171 6.32 -7.47 3.18
C GLU A 171 5.95 -8.72 2.37
N ARG A 172 5.26 -9.68 2.99
CA ARG A 172 4.79 -10.89 2.30
C ARG A 172 3.78 -10.55 1.21
N ASP A 173 2.79 -9.71 1.51
CA ASP A 173 1.79 -9.30 0.53
C ASP A 173 2.44 -8.63 -0.69
N LEU A 174 3.42 -7.77 -0.43
CA LEU A 174 4.16 -7.07 -1.49
C LEU A 174 5.05 -8.04 -2.29
N LYS A 175 5.71 -9.00 -1.62
CA LYS A 175 6.47 -10.07 -2.30
C LYS A 175 5.58 -10.90 -3.22
N ASP A 176 4.39 -11.29 -2.77
CA ASP A 176 3.45 -12.11 -3.55
C ASP A 176 2.90 -11.34 -4.76
N LEU A 177 2.60 -10.05 -4.59
CA LEU A 177 2.25 -9.16 -5.70
C LEU A 177 3.38 -9.08 -6.74
N LEU A 178 4.61 -8.79 -6.31
CA LEU A 178 5.74 -8.69 -7.23
C LEU A 178 6.00 -10.03 -7.96
N LYS A 179 5.87 -11.17 -7.26
CA LYS A 179 6.00 -12.49 -7.90
C LYS A 179 5.02 -12.66 -9.06
N THR A 180 3.80 -12.14 -8.93
CA THR A 180 2.75 -12.26 -9.96
C THR A 180 3.03 -11.40 -11.19
N TRP A 181 3.87 -10.36 -11.09
CA TRP A 181 4.16 -9.43 -12.20
C TRP A 181 5.51 -9.65 -12.87
N PHE A 182 6.40 -10.41 -12.24
CA PHE A 182 7.73 -10.75 -12.76
C PHE A 182 7.85 -12.22 -13.19
N ASP A 183 6.71 -12.92 -13.34
CA ASP A 183 6.62 -14.25 -13.96
C ASP A 183 6.78 -14.13 -15.49
#